data_AF-A0A9W9FPQ1-F1
#
_entry.id   AF-A0A9W9FPQ1-F1
#
_cell.length_a   1.000
_cell.length_b   1.000
_cell.length_c   1.000
_cell.angle_alpha   90.00
_cell.angle_beta   90.00
_cell.angle_gamma   90.00
#
_symmetry.space_group_name_H-M   'P 1'
#
loop_
_entity.id
_entity.type
_entity.pdbx_description
1 polymer ?
#
loop_
_entity_poly.entity_id
_entity_poly.type
_entity_poly.pdbx_seq_one_letter_code
_entity_poly.pdbx_strand_id
1 'polypeptide(L)'
;MALNADRGVSYRGVLHEYAPRLVAFEFAPPSSVNKPNSLIFVGGLTDGFCTVPYVSKLAEALEPTEWSLFSILLSSSYNGFGVASLDKDVEEIGHCVRYIRDLKASRQPGAPTNCAKIVVMGHSTGSQDVLHYLHSPNPLPKPEFDIGLSHLVRPEVDGAIMQAPVSDREAVLATMKFAKNPNEVRGVYDQLINSAKTLPWTADGKDTILPMNMTAQLGLPGDAPLSARRFLSLASPDSPANPSPDDLFSSDLSDKRHQDTFGVVGSRGILQSNLLVLYSGSDEWCPAWVDKEKLMQRWRQALEAGGAKWAEQSGIVPGASHNVRDEGQKDLIDRVVGYLQSI
;
A
#
# COMPACT_ATOMS: atom_id res chain seq x y z
N MET A 1 -7.64 3.75 40.60
CA MET A 1 -7.84 2.57 39.74
C MET A 1 -7.79 3.04 38.30
N ALA A 2 -6.64 2.91 37.63
CA ALA A 2 -6.54 3.25 36.23
C ALA A 2 -7.35 2.23 35.43
N LEU A 3 -8.30 2.74 34.64
CA LEU A 3 -9.09 1.98 33.67
C LEU A 3 -8.15 1.10 32.85
N ASN A 4 -8.51 -0.17 32.66
CA ASN A 4 -7.87 -1.05 31.71
C ASN A 4 -7.79 -0.30 30.37
N ALA A 5 -6.59 0.14 29.98
CA ALA A 5 -6.33 0.45 28.58
C ALA A 5 -6.74 -0.80 27.79
N ASP A 6 -7.68 -0.66 26.86
CA ASP A 6 -8.18 -1.76 26.04
C ASP A 6 -6.99 -2.46 25.38
N ARG A 7 -6.58 -3.59 25.95
CA ARG A 7 -5.49 -4.39 25.40
C ARG A 7 -6.06 -5.06 24.16
N GLY A 8 -5.35 -4.93 23.04
CA GLY A 8 -5.69 -5.64 21.81
C GLY A 8 -5.71 -7.16 22.00
N VAL A 9 -6.39 -7.86 21.09
CA VAL A 9 -6.48 -9.32 21.08
C VAL A 9 -5.10 -9.92 20.74
N SER A 10 -4.73 -11.02 21.40
CA SER A 10 -3.54 -11.79 21.06
C SER A 10 -3.81 -12.73 19.89
N TYR A 11 -2.91 -12.77 18.91
CA TYR A 11 -3.00 -13.64 17.75
C TYR A 11 -1.92 -14.73 17.77
N ARG A 12 -2.29 -15.94 17.36
CA ARG A 12 -1.35 -17.06 17.22
C ARG A 12 -0.72 -17.02 15.82
N GLY A 13 0.61 -17.15 15.77
CA GLY A 13 1.34 -17.11 14.51
C GLY A 13 2.81 -17.43 14.65
N VAL A 14 3.54 -17.26 13.55
CA VAL A 14 4.99 -17.38 13.49
C VAL A 14 5.55 -16.04 13.03
N LEU A 15 6.49 -15.50 13.79
CA LEU A 15 7.25 -14.31 13.39
C LEU A 15 8.49 -14.76 12.62
N HIS A 16 8.61 -14.28 11.39
CA HIS A 16 9.71 -14.56 10.48
C HIS A 16 10.56 -13.32 10.31
N GLU A 17 11.88 -13.46 10.30
CA GLU A 17 12.79 -12.41 9.80
C GLU A 17 13.07 -12.72 8.32
N TYR A 18 12.49 -11.93 7.41
CA TYR A 18 12.59 -12.18 5.97
C TYR A 18 13.78 -11.46 5.32
N ALA A 19 14.29 -10.42 5.98
CA ALA A 19 15.50 -9.69 5.65
C ALA A 19 16.04 -9.03 6.94
N PRO A 20 17.31 -8.60 7.00
CA PRO A 20 17.87 -8.01 8.21
C PRO A 20 17.01 -6.88 8.77
N ARG A 21 16.54 -7.03 10.01
CA ARG A 21 15.66 -6.09 10.73
C ARG A 21 14.24 -5.93 10.17
N LEU A 22 13.82 -6.79 9.24
CA LEU A 22 12.50 -6.78 8.64
C LEU A 22 11.78 -8.09 8.90
N VAL A 23 10.54 -7.99 9.38
CA VAL A 23 9.80 -9.15 9.90
C VAL A 23 8.42 -9.29 9.28
N ALA A 24 7.97 -10.53 9.14
CA ALA A 24 6.64 -10.91 8.68
C ALA A 24 5.98 -11.82 9.71
N PHE A 25 4.76 -11.51 10.11
CA PHE A 25 3.95 -12.34 10.99
C PHE A 25 3.00 -13.20 10.15
N GLU A 26 3.25 -14.51 10.11
CA GLU A 26 2.35 -15.52 9.53
C GLU A 26 1.27 -15.86 10.55
N PHE A 27 0.01 -15.54 10.23
CA PHE A 27 -1.12 -16.00 11.04
C PHE A 27 -1.22 -17.53 10.94
N ALA A 28 -1.19 -18.20 12.10
CA ALA A 28 -1.21 -19.66 12.19
C ALA A 28 -2.27 -20.15 13.21
N PRO A 29 -3.56 -19.87 12.95
CA PRO A 29 -4.64 -20.49 13.71
C PRO A 29 -4.61 -22.03 13.58
N PRO A 30 -5.21 -22.78 14.51
CA PRO A 30 -5.26 -24.25 14.43
C PRO A 30 -5.96 -24.71 13.14
N SER A 31 -5.19 -25.21 12.18
CA SER A 31 -5.73 -25.75 10.93
C SER A 31 -5.03 -27.06 10.59
N SER A 32 -5.80 -28.05 10.12
CA SER A 32 -5.28 -29.30 9.56
C SER A 32 -4.97 -29.21 8.07
N VAL A 33 -5.24 -28.05 7.44
CA VAL A 33 -5.05 -27.83 6.01
C VAL A 33 -3.62 -27.37 5.74
N ASN A 34 -2.96 -28.04 4.80
CA ASN A 34 -1.66 -27.58 4.30
C ASN A 34 -1.82 -26.21 3.63
N LYS A 35 -0.88 -25.28 3.90
CA LYS A 35 -0.94 -23.89 3.41
C LYS A 35 0.17 -23.62 2.38
N PRO A 36 0.09 -24.15 1.14
CA PRO A 36 1.07 -23.87 0.09
C PRO A 36 1.10 -22.40 -0.32
N ASN A 37 -0.04 -21.71 -0.27
CA ASN A 37 -0.19 -20.37 -0.84
C ASN A 37 -0.09 -19.29 0.24
N SER A 38 0.28 -18.08 -0.17
CA SER A 38 0.53 -16.95 0.73
C SER A 38 -0.14 -15.69 0.25
N LEU A 39 -0.93 -15.06 1.12
CA LEU A 39 -1.36 -13.68 0.99
C LEU A 39 -0.44 -12.79 1.82
N ILE A 40 0.30 -11.90 1.20
CA ILE A 40 1.14 -10.90 1.86
C ILE A 40 0.32 -9.61 1.99
N PHE A 41 0.11 -9.16 3.22
CA PHE A 41 -0.59 -7.94 3.55
C PHE A 41 0.41 -6.81 3.88
N VAL A 42 0.24 -5.68 3.21
CA VAL A 42 1.00 -4.44 3.37
C VAL A 42 0.04 -3.34 3.85
N GLY A 43 0.33 -2.76 5.02
CA GLY A 43 -0.47 -1.68 5.61
C GLY A 43 -0.23 -0.32 4.93
N GLY A 44 -1.00 0.70 5.34
CA GLY A 44 -0.81 2.08 4.91
C GLY A 44 0.21 2.85 5.76
N LEU A 45 0.23 4.18 5.59
CA LEU A 45 0.98 5.08 6.47
C LEU A 45 0.52 4.84 7.90
N THR A 46 1.45 4.89 8.86
CA THR A 46 1.21 4.64 10.29
C THR A 46 0.88 3.19 10.66
N ASP A 47 0.57 2.33 9.69
CA ASP A 47 0.23 0.95 9.97
C ASP A 47 1.45 0.09 10.28
N GLY A 48 1.15 -0.96 11.04
CA GLY A 48 2.01 -2.11 11.28
C GLY A 48 1.15 -3.28 11.72
N PHE A 49 1.67 -4.14 12.59
CA PHE A 49 0.90 -5.30 13.03
C PHE A 49 -0.35 -4.89 13.83
N CYS A 50 -1.47 -5.53 13.52
CA CYS A 50 -2.75 -5.39 14.24
C CYS A 50 -3.37 -3.98 14.19
N THR A 51 -2.97 -3.13 13.24
CA THR A 51 -3.50 -1.77 13.07
C THR A 51 -4.78 -1.74 12.22
N VAL A 52 -4.89 -2.66 11.25
CA VAL A 52 -6.03 -2.73 10.31
C VAL A 52 -7.05 -3.80 10.78
N PRO A 53 -8.30 -3.41 11.14
CA PRO A 53 -9.23 -4.29 11.84
C PRO A 53 -9.65 -5.57 11.12
N TYR A 54 -9.74 -5.55 9.78
CA TYR A 54 -10.23 -6.71 9.03
C TYR A 54 -9.16 -7.78 8.80
N VAL A 55 -7.88 -7.50 9.06
CA VAL A 55 -6.78 -8.41 8.70
C VAL A 55 -6.83 -9.71 9.50
N SER A 56 -7.12 -9.65 10.80
CA SER A 56 -7.26 -10.86 11.63
C SER A 56 -8.48 -11.69 11.21
N LYS A 57 -9.61 -11.04 10.93
CA LYS A 57 -10.82 -11.72 10.43
C LYS A 57 -10.62 -12.31 9.03
N LEU A 58 -9.81 -11.68 8.19
CA LEU A 58 -9.40 -12.25 6.92
C LEU A 58 -8.52 -13.47 7.14
N ALA A 59 -7.57 -13.43 8.07
CA ALA A 59 -6.78 -14.62 8.42
C ALA A 59 -7.65 -15.78 8.93
N GLU A 60 -8.67 -15.51 9.75
CA GLU A 60 -9.68 -16.48 10.19
C GLU A 60 -10.47 -17.04 9.00
N ALA A 61 -10.92 -16.19 8.08
CA ALA A 61 -11.66 -16.63 6.89
C ALA A 61 -10.81 -17.50 5.94
N LEU A 62 -9.48 -17.37 5.99
CA LEU A 62 -8.55 -18.18 5.21
C LEU A 62 -8.21 -19.52 5.89
N GLU A 63 -8.60 -19.75 7.14
CA GLU A 63 -8.37 -21.00 7.89
C GLU A 63 -8.72 -22.29 7.13
N PRO A 64 -9.91 -22.41 6.50
CA PRO A 64 -10.29 -23.62 5.77
C PRO A 64 -9.66 -23.75 4.38
N THR A 65 -8.87 -22.76 3.94
CA THR A 65 -8.31 -22.70 2.58
C THR A 65 -6.84 -23.16 2.51
N GLU A 66 -6.24 -23.17 1.33
CA GLU A 66 -4.81 -23.43 1.14
C GLU A 66 -3.92 -22.17 1.30
N TRP A 67 -4.51 -21.04 1.69
CA TRP A 67 -3.82 -19.75 1.86
C TRP A 67 -3.51 -19.49 3.33
N SER A 68 -2.30 -18.98 3.61
CA SER A 68 -1.96 -18.32 4.87
C SER A 68 -1.71 -16.83 4.66
N LEU A 69 -2.08 -16.02 5.66
CA LEU A 69 -1.89 -14.57 5.64
C LEU A 69 -0.59 -14.22 6.36
N PHE A 70 0.24 -13.41 5.71
CA PHE A 70 1.43 -12.78 6.27
C PHE A 70 1.19 -11.28 6.37
N SER A 71 1.23 -10.69 7.56
CA SER A 71 1.36 -9.24 7.69
C SER A 71 2.85 -8.92 7.74
N ILE A 72 3.30 -7.89 7.03
CA ILE A 72 4.73 -7.53 7.02
C ILE A 72 4.97 -6.17 7.68
N LEU A 73 6.17 -6.00 8.25
CA LEU A 73 6.73 -4.69 8.55
C LEU A 73 7.77 -4.34 7.50
N LEU A 74 7.68 -3.11 7.04
CA LEU A 74 8.63 -2.43 6.18
C LEU A 74 9.40 -1.39 7.01
N SER A 75 10.47 -0.84 6.46
CA SER A 75 11.12 0.34 7.03
C SER A 75 10.18 1.55 7.11
N SER A 76 9.14 1.57 6.27
CA SER A 76 8.07 2.59 6.26
C SER A 76 6.94 2.33 7.27
N SER A 77 6.90 1.20 7.98
CA SER A 77 5.83 0.93 8.95
C SER A 77 5.87 1.88 10.15
N TYR A 78 4.72 2.04 10.81
CA TYR A 78 4.53 2.97 11.94
C TYR A 78 4.98 4.39 11.58
N ASN A 79 5.97 4.97 12.26
CA ASN A 79 6.43 6.33 11.97
C ASN A 79 7.55 6.38 10.91
N GLY A 80 7.93 5.23 10.33
CA GLY A 80 8.99 5.13 9.33
C GLY A 80 8.62 5.71 7.97
N PHE A 81 7.33 5.74 7.62
CA PHE A 81 6.85 6.17 6.29
C PHE A 81 7.31 7.57 5.91
N GLY A 82 7.50 8.44 6.91
CA GLY A 82 7.84 9.84 6.68
C GLY A 82 9.25 10.05 6.13
N VAL A 83 10.14 9.05 6.26
CA VAL A 83 11.53 9.10 5.76
C VAL A 83 11.86 7.98 4.78
N ALA A 84 10.88 7.14 4.44
CA ALA A 84 11.00 6.08 3.45
C ALA A 84 10.53 6.55 2.05
N SER A 85 10.50 5.63 1.09
CA SER A 85 10.05 5.88 -0.29
C SER A 85 9.46 4.61 -0.88
N LEU A 86 8.52 4.73 -1.83
CA LEU A 86 7.93 3.58 -2.53
C LEU A 86 8.99 2.64 -3.12
N ASP A 87 10.07 3.17 -3.70
CA ASP A 87 11.16 2.35 -4.24
C ASP A 87 11.75 1.40 -3.19
N LYS A 88 11.91 1.90 -1.96
CA LYS A 88 12.43 1.14 -0.83
C LYS A 88 11.42 0.09 -0.37
N ASP A 89 10.15 0.48 -0.27
CA ASP A 89 9.05 -0.39 0.14
C ASP A 89 8.88 -1.57 -0.82
N VAL A 90 8.86 -1.33 -2.14
CA VAL A 90 8.70 -2.40 -3.13
C VAL A 90 9.90 -3.34 -3.22
N GLU A 91 11.09 -2.87 -2.85
CA GLU A 91 12.27 -3.73 -2.75
C GLU A 91 12.20 -4.63 -1.52
N GLU A 92 11.79 -4.09 -0.37
CA GLU A 92 11.56 -4.85 0.86
C GLU A 92 10.42 -5.88 0.69
N ILE A 93 9.33 -5.51 0.03
CA ILE A 93 8.28 -6.45 -0.40
C ILE A 93 8.88 -7.55 -1.28
N GLY A 94 9.75 -7.20 -2.24
CA GLY A 94 10.39 -8.19 -3.12
C GLY A 94 11.27 -9.19 -2.36
N HIS A 95 11.99 -8.73 -1.33
CA HIS A 95 12.73 -9.61 -0.41
C HIS A 95 11.78 -10.53 0.35
N CYS A 96 10.64 -10.02 0.83
CA CYS A 96 9.62 -10.82 1.50
C CYS A 96 9.01 -11.89 0.58
N VAL A 97 8.68 -11.54 -0.67
CA VAL A 97 8.16 -12.48 -1.67
C VAL A 97 9.16 -13.61 -1.90
N ARG A 98 10.46 -13.30 -2.07
CA ARG A 98 11.52 -14.31 -2.23
C ARG A 98 11.59 -15.22 -1.00
N TYR A 99 11.66 -14.63 0.20
CA TYR A 99 11.72 -15.37 1.44
C TYR A 99 10.54 -16.34 1.61
N ILE A 100 9.31 -15.87 1.37
CA ILE A 100 8.10 -16.69 1.50
C ILE A 100 8.11 -17.82 0.47
N ARG A 101 8.56 -17.57 -0.77
CA ARG A 101 8.67 -18.61 -1.79
C ARG A 101 9.64 -19.71 -1.35
N ASP A 102 10.81 -19.33 -0.84
CA ASP A 102 11.81 -20.27 -0.31
C ASP A 102 11.28 -21.04 0.92
N LEU A 103 10.60 -20.34 1.82
CA LEU A 103 9.97 -20.93 3.01
C LEU A 103 8.93 -21.98 2.62
N LYS A 104 8.02 -21.67 1.69
CA LYS A 104 6.98 -22.62 1.24
C LYS A 104 7.60 -23.81 0.51
N ALA A 105 8.61 -23.59 -0.33
CA ALA A 105 9.34 -24.66 -0.99
C ALA A 105 10.02 -25.61 0.02
N SER A 106 10.65 -25.07 1.06
CA SER A 106 11.30 -25.86 2.12
C SER A 106 10.32 -26.75 2.91
N ARG A 107 9.06 -26.29 3.05
CA ARG A 107 7.99 -27.02 3.74
C ARG A 107 7.34 -28.09 2.85
N GLN A 108 7.65 -28.12 1.55
CA GLN A 108 7.12 -29.08 0.59
C GLN A 108 8.22 -29.70 -0.29
N PRO A 109 9.14 -30.49 0.30
CA PRO A 109 10.23 -31.09 -0.46
C PRO A 109 9.70 -31.98 -1.60
N GLY A 110 10.15 -31.70 -2.83
CA GLY A 110 9.75 -32.43 -4.04
C GLY A 110 8.53 -31.86 -4.78
N ALA A 111 7.87 -30.82 -4.26
CA ALA A 111 6.87 -30.08 -5.01
C ALA A 111 7.52 -29.23 -6.12
N PRO A 112 6.84 -28.98 -7.25
CA PRO A 112 7.34 -28.06 -8.28
C PRO A 112 7.62 -26.67 -7.69
N THR A 113 8.67 -26.00 -8.18
CA THR A 113 9.12 -24.68 -7.69
C THR A 113 8.06 -23.57 -7.79
N ASN A 114 7.05 -23.74 -8.66
CA ASN A 114 5.94 -22.79 -8.86
C ASN A 114 4.61 -23.28 -8.25
N CYS A 115 4.64 -24.21 -7.29
CA CYS A 115 3.43 -24.74 -6.66
C CYS A 115 2.79 -23.73 -5.69
N ALA A 116 3.62 -22.93 -4.99
CA ALA A 116 3.18 -21.97 -3.99
C ALA A 116 2.81 -20.62 -4.65
N LYS A 117 1.51 -20.30 -4.65
CA LYS A 117 1.02 -19.02 -5.16
C LYS A 117 1.22 -17.90 -4.15
N ILE A 118 1.63 -16.72 -4.60
CA ILE A 118 1.84 -15.53 -3.76
C ILE A 118 1.01 -14.38 -4.30
N VAL A 119 0.15 -13.83 -3.43
CA VAL A 119 -0.62 -12.62 -3.71
C VAL A 119 -0.18 -11.51 -2.77
N VAL A 120 0.00 -10.29 -3.29
CA VAL A 120 0.30 -9.10 -2.48
C VAL A 120 -0.93 -8.21 -2.39
N MET A 121 -1.35 -7.90 -1.17
CA MET A 121 -2.48 -7.03 -0.85
C MET A 121 -2.00 -5.78 -0.12
N GLY A 122 -2.24 -4.63 -0.74
CA GLY A 122 -2.01 -3.32 -0.17
C GLY A 122 -3.29 -2.74 0.41
N HIS A 123 -3.19 -2.18 1.62
CA HIS A 123 -4.22 -1.38 2.27
C HIS A 123 -3.84 0.09 2.26
N SER A 124 -4.78 0.99 1.95
CA SER A 124 -4.51 2.43 1.96
C SER A 124 -3.30 2.77 1.07
N THR A 125 -2.29 3.48 1.59
CA THR A 125 -1.05 3.76 0.85
C THR A 125 -0.22 2.51 0.56
N GLY A 126 -0.43 1.38 1.23
CA GLY A 126 0.11 0.09 0.79
C GLY A 126 -0.39 -0.31 -0.60
N SER A 127 -1.51 0.25 -1.07
CA SER A 127 -1.93 0.13 -2.47
C SER A 127 -0.98 0.85 -3.44
N GLN A 128 -0.33 1.94 -3.00
CA GLN A 128 0.71 2.62 -3.77
C GLN A 128 1.89 1.66 -3.95
N ASP A 129 2.31 0.96 -2.88
CA ASP A 129 3.35 -0.05 -2.95
C ASP A 129 2.99 -1.17 -3.93
N VAL A 130 1.76 -1.68 -3.88
CA VAL A 130 1.30 -2.72 -4.83
C VAL A 130 1.40 -2.23 -6.27
N LEU A 131 0.82 -1.08 -6.59
CA LEU A 131 0.87 -0.58 -7.97
C LEU A 131 2.32 -0.31 -8.38
N HIS A 132 3.12 0.31 -7.51
CA HIS A 132 4.52 0.62 -7.76
C HIS A 132 5.37 -0.64 -7.99
N TYR A 133 5.13 -1.71 -7.23
CA TYR A 133 5.79 -3.00 -7.40
C TYR A 133 5.56 -3.56 -8.81
N LEU A 134 4.32 -3.41 -9.30
CA LEU A 134 3.86 -3.93 -10.58
C LEU A 134 4.26 -3.08 -11.79
N HIS A 135 4.26 -1.75 -11.67
CA HIS A 135 4.43 -0.84 -12.82
C HIS A 135 5.87 -0.34 -13.01
N SER A 136 6.68 -0.27 -11.94
CA SER A 136 8.02 0.30 -12.00
C SER A 136 9.00 -0.58 -12.80
N PRO A 137 10.08 -0.02 -13.36
CA PRO A 137 11.15 -0.82 -13.95
C PRO A 137 11.66 -1.90 -12.99
N ASN A 138 12.08 -3.04 -13.54
CA ASN A 138 12.61 -4.16 -12.76
C ASN A 138 13.95 -4.61 -13.36
N PRO A 139 15.10 -4.36 -12.70
CA PRO A 139 15.26 -3.72 -11.39
C PRO A 139 14.91 -2.22 -11.40
N LEU A 140 14.72 -1.64 -10.21
CA LEU A 140 14.50 -0.20 -10.06
C LEU A 140 15.71 0.60 -10.56
N PRO A 141 15.48 1.77 -11.19
CA PRO A 141 16.56 2.64 -11.64
C PRO A 141 17.38 3.15 -10.44
N LYS A 142 18.62 3.59 -10.70
CA LYS A 142 19.44 4.23 -9.67
C LYS A 142 18.89 5.63 -9.37
N PRO A 143 18.48 5.91 -8.12
CA PRO A 143 18.10 7.25 -7.71
C PRO A 143 19.33 8.17 -7.69
N GLU A 144 19.08 9.48 -7.65
CA GLU A 144 20.14 10.49 -7.60
C GLU A 144 20.96 10.44 -6.30
N PHE A 145 20.41 9.85 -5.24
CA PHE A 145 21.03 9.70 -3.92
C PHE A 145 20.69 8.33 -3.33
N ASP A 146 21.52 7.86 -2.40
CA ASP A 146 21.39 6.53 -1.80
C ASP A 146 20.21 6.45 -0.82
N ILE A 147 19.19 5.67 -1.18
CA ILE A 147 18.05 5.30 -0.32
C ILE A 147 18.16 3.87 0.20
N GLY A 148 19.35 3.28 0.14
CA GLY A 148 19.63 1.93 0.60
C GLY A 148 18.98 0.86 -0.26
N LEU A 149 18.86 1.11 -1.58
CA LEU A 149 18.36 0.10 -2.51
C LEU A 149 19.44 -0.95 -2.79
N SER A 150 19.03 -2.23 -2.84
CA SER A 150 19.88 -3.34 -3.28
C SER A 150 19.76 -3.64 -4.78
N HIS A 151 18.90 -2.90 -5.50
CA HIS A 151 18.55 -3.12 -6.91
C HIS A 151 18.13 -4.57 -7.22
N LEU A 152 17.30 -5.11 -6.34
CA LEU A 152 16.67 -6.40 -6.45
C LEU A 152 15.87 -6.52 -7.77
N VAL A 153 16.08 -7.63 -8.49
CA VAL A 153 15.09 -8.08 -9.48
C VAL A 153 13.90 -8.63 -8.70
N ARG A 154 12.83 -7.84 -8.64
CA ARG A 154 11.60 -8.14 -7.91
C ARG A 154 10.97 -9.42 -8.47
N PRO A 155 10.65 -10.43 -7.62
CA PRO A 155 9.98 -11.64 -8.08
C PRO A 155 8.56 -11.38 -8.61
N GLU A 156 8.12 -12.18 -9.56
CA GLU A 156 6.74 -12.20 -10.03
C GLU A 156 5.78 -12.67 -8.92
N VAL A 157 4.56 -12.14 -8.95
CA VAL A 157 3.46 -12.48 -8.05
C VAL A 157 2.27 -13.03 -8.83
N ASP A 158 1.57 -14.00 -8.24
CA ASP A 158 0.46 -14.70 -8.88
C ASP A 158 -0.82 -13.86 -8.90
N GLY A 159 -0.93 -12.87 -8.01
CA GLY A 159 -2.02 -11.90 -8.01
C GLY A 159 -1.69 -10.67 -7.17
N ALA A 160 -2.51 -9.62 -7.31
CA ALA A 160 -2.38 -8.39 -6.54
C ALA A 160 -3.73 -7.83 -6.13
N ILE A 161 -3.79 -7.21 -4.95
CA ILE A 161 -5.01 -6.61 -4.39
C ILE A 161 -4.68 -5.20 -3.90
N MET A 162 -5.51 -4.22 -4.23
CA MET A 162 -5.47 -2.87 -3.67
C MET A 162 -6.79 -2.59 -2.96
N GLN A 163 -6.72 -2.27 -1.67
CA GLN A 163 -7.88 -1.92 -0.86
C GLN A 163 -7.76 -0.48 -0.35
N ALA A 164 -8.84 0.29 -0.53
CA ALA A 164 -8.90 1.74 -0.29
C ALA A 164 -7.73 2.52 -0.92
N PRO A 165 -7.46 2.39 -2.25
CA PRO A 165 -6.47 3.21 -2.93
C PRO A 165 -6.96 4.67 -3.04
N VAL A 166 -6.56 5.50 -2.09
CA VAL A 166 -6.89 6.94 -2.02
C VAL A 166 -5.67 7.79 -2.33
N SER A 167 -5.91 9.02 -2.80
CA SER A 167 -4.84 10.00 -3.04
C SER A 167 -4.54 10.82 -1.79
N ASP A 168 -3.31 10.71 -1.28
CA ASP A 168 -2.82 11.58 -0.19
C ASP A 168 -2.88 13.05 -0.58
N ARG A 169 -2.54 13.39 -1.84
CA ARG A 169 -2.67 14.74 -2.38
C ARG A 169 -4.10 15.24 -2.24
N GLU A 170 -5.08 14.48 -2.73
CA GLU A 170 -6.49 14.92 -2.66
C GLU A 170 -7.01 14.98 -1.22
N ALA A 171 -6.54 14.12 -0.32
CA ALA A 171 -6.83 14.18 1.10
C ALA A 171 -6.25 15.46 1.75
N VAL A 172 -5.02 15.85 1.42
CA VAL A 172 -4.41 17.12 1.84
C VAL A 172 -5.19 18.32 1.27
N LEU A 173 -5.57 18.27 -0.01
CA LEU A 173 -6.41 19.31 -0.64
C LEU A 173 -7.77 19.43 0.06
N ALA A 174 -8.38 18.32 0.46
CA ALA A 174 -9.65 18.32 1.20
C ALA A 174 -9.47 18.92 2.58
N THR A 175 -8.41 18.55 3.30
CA THR A 175 -8.09 19.12 4.61
C THR A 175 -7.95 20.65 4.50
N MET A 176 -7.22 21.16 3.51
CA MET A 176 -7.11 22.60 3.29
C MET A 176 -8.45 23.26 2.98
N LYS A 177 -9.26 22.66 2.10
CA LYS A 177 -10.54 23.22 1.65
C LYS A 177 -11.56 23.30 2.78
N PHE A 178 -11.58 22.32 3.67
CA PHE A 178 -12.57 22.18 4.73
C PHE A 178 -12.05 22.57 6.13
N ALA A 179 -10.81 23.07 6.23
CA ALA A 179 -10.27 23.59 7.47
C ALA A 179 -11.10 24.76 8.01
N LYS A 180 -11.05 24.97 9.33
CA LYS A 180 -11.69 26.11 9.99
C LYS A 180 -11.16 27.46 9.47
N ASN A 181 -9.87 27.53 9.17
CA ASN A 181 -9.19 28.70 8.62
C ASN A 181 -8.44 28.35 7.31
N PRO A 182 -9.13 28.21 6.16
CA PRO A 182 -8.51 27.71 4.92
C PRO A 182 -7.30 28.52 4.44
N ASN A 183 -7.33 29.85 4.58
CA ASN A 183 -6.22 30.72 4.17
C ASN A 183 -4.96 30.52 5.03
N GLU A 184 -5.13 30.24 6.32
CA GLU A 184 -4.02 29.97 7.24
C GLU A 184 -3.36 28.63 6.89
N VAL A 185 -4.17 27.57 6.74
CA VAL A 185 -3.68 26.24 6.36
C VAL A 185 -3.04 26.27 4.96
N ARG A 186 -3.58 27.06 4.03
CA ARG A 186 -2.97 27.28 2.72
C ARG A 186 -1.60 27.96 2.82
N GLY A 187 -1.46 28.98 3.68
CA GLY A 187 -0.17 29.61 3.93
C GLY A 187 0.87 28.64 4.50
N VAL A 188 0.44 27.74 5.40
CA VAL A 188 1.30 26.67 5.93
C VAL A 188 1.71 25.68 4.84
N TYR A 189 0.77 25.27 3.98
CA TYR A 189 1.05 24.42 2.82
C TYR A 189 2.09 25.05 1.89
N ASP A 190 1.88 26.31 1.48
CA ASP A 190 2.79 27.01 0.57
C ASP A 190 4.18 27.20 1.19
N GLN A 191 4.25 27.47 2.50
CA GLN A 191 5.51 27.55 3.24
C GLN A 191 6.24 26.21 3.25
N LEU A 192 5.55 25.10 3.54
CA LEU A 192 6.14 23.76 3.56
C LEU A 192 6.64 23.35 2.18
N ILE A 193 5.87 23.62 1.11
CA ILE A 193 6.29 23.33 -0.26
C ILE A 193 7.54 24.13 -0.62
N ASN A 194 7.58 25.43 -0.30
CA ASN A 194 8.74 26.25 -0.56
C ASN A 194 9.99 25.77 0.21
N SER A 195 9.84 25.46 1.50
CA SER A 195 10.93 24.88 2.31
C SER A 195 11.42 23.56 1.74
N ALA A 196 10.51 22.66 1.39
CA ALA A 196 10.85 21.35 0.86
C ALA A 196 11.53 21.41 -0.51
N LYS A 197 11.12 22.32 -1.40
CA LYS A 197 11.79 22.55 -2.69
C LYS A 197 13.15 23.24 -2.55
N THR A 198 13.33 24.09 -1.54
CA THR A 198 14.58 24.86 -1.34
C THR A 198 15.71 24.00 -0.78
N LEU A 199 15.42 23.16 0.20
CA LEU A 199 16.42 22.30 0.84
C LEU A 199 15.86 20.90 1.09
N PRO A 200 15.63 20.10 0.04
CA PRO A 200 15.05 18.77 0.19
C PRO A 200 15.98 17.80 0.94
N TRP A 201 17.30 17.99 0.81
CA TRP A 201 18.33 17.26 1.53
C TRP A 201 19.55 18.16 1.79
N THR A 202 20.38 17.77 2.75
CA THR A 202 21.64 18.41 3.09
C THR A 202 22.73 18.11 2.05
N ALA A 203 23.83 18.87 2.06
CA ALA A 203 24.94 18.65 1.12
C ALA A 203 25.58 17.24 1.21
N ASP A 204 25.48 16.58 2.37
CA ASP A 204 25.91 15.19 2.61
C ASP A 204 24.81 14.15 2.33
N GLY A 205 23.70 14.56 1.69
CA GLY A 205 22.66 13.66 1.21
C GLY A 205 21.68 13.15 2.27
N LYS A 206 21.53 13.86 3.40
CA LYS A 206 20.55 13.51 4.44
C LYS A 206 19.25 14.28 4.23
N ASP A 207 18.13 13.61 4.47
CA ASP A 207 16.83 14.25 4.37
C ASP A 207 16.66 15.42 5.32
N THR A 208 16.08 16.50 4.82
CA THR A 208 15.60 17.60 5.65
C THR A 208 14.25 17.21 6.22
N ILE A 209 14.11 17.20 7.55
CA ILE A 209 12.83 16.96 8.24
C ILE A 209 12.04 18.26 8.33
N LEU A 210 10.78 18.23 7.92
CA LEU A 210 9.89 19.37 7.98
C LEU A 210 9.30 19.55 9.40
N PRO A 211 8.90 20.78 9.78
CA PRO A 211 8.29 21.03 11.09
C PRO A 211 6.97 20.24 11.26
N MET A 212 6.95 19.27 12.18
CA MET A 212 5.81 18.36 12.37
C MET A 212 4.52 19.10 12.79
N ASN A 213 4.66 20.20 13.53
CA ASN A 213 3.52 21.05 13.91
C ASN A 213 2.86 21.75 12.71
N MET A 214 3.57 21.86 11.59
CA MET A 214 3.05 22.41 10.34
C MET A 214 2.47 21.30 9.46
N THR A 215 3.16 20.16 9.32
CA THR A 215 2.62 19.02 8.52
C THR A 215 1.33 18.48 9.12
N ALA A 216 1.20 18.46 10.45
CA ALA A 216 -0.02 18.07 11.15
C ALA A 216 -1.25 18.94 10.78
N GLN A 217 -1.04 20.20 10.42
CA GLN A 217 -2.14 21.10 10.00
C GLN A 217 -2.72 20.72 8.63
N LEU A 218 -1.99 19.90 7.85
CA LEU A 218 -2.41 19.41 6.54
C LEU A 218 -3.14 18.07 6.61
N GLY A 219 -3.43 17.56 7.82
CA GLY A 219 -4.09 16.26 8.01
C GLY A 219 -3.14 15.07 7.92
N LEU A 220 -1.83 15.32 7.82
CA LEU A 220 -0.78 14.30 7.89
C LEU A 220 -0.50 13.93 9.36
N PRO A 221 0.00 12.72 9.66
CA PRO A 221 0.28 12.30 11.03
C PRO A 221 1.27 13.26 11.73
N GLY A 222 0.86 13.80 12.88
CA GLY A 222 1.62 14.81 13.63
C GLY A 222 2.71 14.25 14.55
N ASP A 223 2.80 12.94 14.68
CA ASP A 223 3.72 12.18 15.53
C ASP A 223 4.80 11.43 14.73
N ALA A 224 4.78 11.54 13.40
CA ALA A 224 5.79 10.99 12.51
C ALA A 224 6.60 12.09 11.82
N PRO A 225 7.94 12.02 11.80
CA PRO A 225 8.78 12.98 11.09
C PRO A 225 8.65 12.77 9.58
N LEU A 226 8.31 13.83 8.83
CA LEU A 226 8.26 13.80 7.38
C LEU A 226 9.50 14.48 6.79
N SER A 227 10.22 13.77 5.93
CA SER A 227 11.25 14.37 5.10
C SER A 227 10.62 15.29 4.04
N ALA A 228 11.39 16.28 3.61
CA ALA A 228 11.01 17.17 2.53
C ALA A 228 10.68 16.41 1.24
N ARG A 229 11.46 15.38 0.89
CA ARG A 229 11.20 14.55 -0.30
C ARG A 229 9.90 13.75 -0.16
N ARG A 230 9.66 13.11 0.98
CA ARG A 230 8.42 12.36 1.21
C ARG A 230 7.21 13.29 1.19
N PHE A 231 7.30 14.45 1.83
CA PHE A 231 6.24 15.46 1.78
C PHE A 231 5.94 15.94 0.35
N LEU A 232 6.96 16.25 -0.46
CA LEU A 232 6.75 16.64 -1.86
C LEU A 232 6.08 15.51 -2.66
N SER A 233 6.44 14.26 -2.37
CA SER A 233 5.86 13.10 -3.04
C SER A 233 4.38 12.91 -2.69
N LEU A 234 4.03 12.96 -1.41
CA LEU A 234 2.65 12.85 -0.92
C LEU A 234 1.77 14.04 -1.35
N ALA A 235 2.27 15.27 -1.22
CA ALA A 235 1.53 16.48 -1.56
C ALA A 235 1.40 16.68 -3.08
N SER A 236 2.37 16.17 -3.85
CA SER A 236 2.45 16.24 -5.31
C SER A 236 2.01 17.60 -5.87
N PRO A 237 2.70 18.70 -5.50
CA PRO A 237 2.24 20.06 -5.78
C PRO A 237 2.14 20.41 -7.26
N ASP A 238 2.87 19.69 -8.11
CA ASP A 238 2.94 19.92 -9.55
C ASP A 238 1.90 19.06 -10.33
N SER A 239 1.08 18.27 -9.61
CA SER A 239 -0.07 17.53 -10.18
C SER A 239 -1.24 18.45 -10.55
N PRO A 240 -1.98 18.13 -11.64
CA PRO A 240 -1.89 16.87 -12.41
C PRO A 240 -0.87 16.90 -13.57
N ALA A 241 -0.17 18.02 -13.78
CA ALA A 241 0.74 18.17 -14.91
C ALA A 241 1.99 17.30 -14.78
N ASN A 242 2.61 17.28 -13.59
CA ASN A 242 3.79 16.47 -13.28
C ASN A 242 3.60 15.77 -11.92
N PRO A 243 2.89 14.63 -11.89
CA PRO A 243 2.62 13.90 -10.67
C PRO A 243 3.90 13.32 -10.05
N SER A 244 4.01 13.46 -8.73
CA SER A 244 5.08 12.85 -7.95
C SER A 244 4.85 11.34 -7.77
N PRO A 245 5.84 10.57 -7.31
CA PRO A 245 5.75 9.11 -7.25
C PRO A 245 4.54 8.54 -6.50
N ASP A 246 4.15 9.13 -5.36
CA ASP A 246 2.99 8.67 -4.57
C ASP A 246 1.64 9.03 -5.20
N ASP A 247 1.60 10.01 -6.11
CA ASP A 247 0.36 10.45 -6.74
C ASP A 247 -0.02 9.53 -7.90
N LEU A 248 -0.54 8.36 -7.51
CA LEU A 248 -1.00 7.29 -8.39
C LEU A 248 -2.53 7.27 -8.53
N PHE A 249 -3.23 7.86 -7.56
CA PHE A 249 -4.67 7.69 -7.38
C PHE A 249 -5.49 8.98 -7.44
N SER A 250 -4.89 10.15 -7.68
CA SER A 250 -5.68 11.39 -7.79
C SER A 250 -6.70 11.30 -8.93
N SER A 251 -7.91 11.79 -8.66
CA SER A 251 -9.04 11.72 -9.58
C SER A 251 -8.87 12.56 -10.85
N ASP A 252 -8.00 13.58 -10.81
CA ASP A 252 -7.70 14.52 -11.88
C ASP A 252 -6.46 14.15 -12.73
N LEU A 253 -5.82 13.01 -12.47
CA LEU A 253 -4.72 12.51 -13.30
C LEU A 253 -5.19 12.27 -14.73
N SER A 254 -4.31 12.50 -15.71
CA SER A 254 -4.61 12.27 -17.12
C SER A 254 -4.68 10.79 -17.49
N ASP A 255 -5.37 10.45 -18.58
CA ASP A 255 -5.38 9.07 -19.08
C ASP A 255 -3.96 8.59 -19.46
N LYS A 256 -3.10 9.51 -19.93
CA LYS A 256 -1.68 9.22 -20.18
C LYS A 256 -0.98 8.78 -18.90
N ARG A 257 -1.23 9.46 -17.77
CA ARG A 257 -0.66 9.05 -16.48
C ARG A 257 -1.15 7.67 -16.06
N HIS A 258 -2.44 7.36 -16.23
CA HIS A 258 -2.95 6.01 -15.96
C HIS A 258 -2.35 4.96 -16.89
N GLN A 259 -2.07 5.29 -18.16
CA GLN A 259 -1.35 4.40 -19.07
C GLN A 259 0.09 4.14 -18.61
N ASP A 260 0.77 5.17 -18.07
CA ASP A 260 2.15 5.05 -17.58
C ASP A 260 2.28 4.29 -16.24
N THR A 261 1.17 4.08 -15.54
CA THR A 261 1.10 3.31 -14.29
C THR A 261 0.33 2.00 -14.49
N PHE A 262 -1.00 2.04 -14.51
CA PHE A 262 -1.84 0.87 -14.72
C PHE A 262 -1.59 0.21 -16.08
N GLY A 263 -1.45 1.00 -17.14
CA GLY A 263 -1.30 0.50 -18.51
C GLY A 263 0.05 -0.17 -18.83
N VAL A 264 1.04 -0.07 -17.95
CA VAL A 264 2.31 -0.81 -18.13
C VAL A 264 2.34 -2.12 -17.37
N VAL A 265 1.42 -2.37 -16.43
CA VAL A 265 1.42 -3.56 -15.55
C VAL A 265 1.52 -4.86 -16.35
N GLY A 266 0.73 -5.02 -17.42
CA GLY A 266 0.76 -6.24 -18.26
C GLY A 266 2.10 -6.42 -18.96
N SER A 267 2.67 -5.34 -19.52
CA SER A 267 3.97 -5.37 -20.20
C SER A 267 5.17 -5.58 -19.27
N ARG A 268 5.04 -5.28 -17.97
CA ARG A 268 6.11 -5.50 -16.98
C ARG A 268 6.29 -6.97 -16.64
N GLY A 269 5.27 -7.80 -16.83
CA GLY A 269 5.34 -9.25 -16.57
C GLY A 269 5.48 -9.63 -15.09
N ILE A 270 5.28 -8.69 -14.16
CA ILE A 270 5.38 -8.98 -12.72
C ILE A 270 4.12 -9.66 -12.18
N LEU A 271 2.94 -9.31 -12.70
CA LEU A 271 1.66 -9.87 -12.32
C LEU A 271 1.26 -11.01 -13.27
N GLN A 272 1.10 -12.22 -12.76
CA GLN A 272 0.78 -13.39 -13.59
C GLN A 272 -0.72 -13.58 -13.85
N SER A 273 -1.60 -13.10 -12.96
CA SER A 273 -3.06 -13.21 -13.13
C SER A 273 -3.73 -11.85 -13.31
N ASN A 274 -4.49 -11.38 -12.31
CA ASN A 274 -5.33 -10.20 -12.36
C ASN A 274 -5.10 -9.30 -11.14
N LEU A 275 -5.57 -8.06 -11.25
CA LEU A 275 -5.54 -7.05 -10.19
C LEU A 275 -6.94 -6.87 -9.62
N LEU A 276 -7.09 -7.11 -8.32
CA LEU A 276 -8.32 -6.82 -7.57
C LEU A 276 -8.25 -5.43 -6.95
N VAL A 277 -9.25 -4.59 -7.19
CA VAL A 277 -9.35 -3.26 -6.58
C VAL A 277 -10.65 -3.12 -5.80
N LEU A 278 -10.54 -2.88 -4.50
CA LEU A 278 -11.65 -2.74 -3.56
C LEU A 278 -11.66 -1.33 -2.95
N TYR A 279 -12.50 -0.45 -3.47
CA TYR A 279 -12.62 0.92 -2.96
C TYR A 279 -13.64 0.98 -1.83
N SER A 280 -13.35 1.70 -0.75
CA SER A 280 -14.31 1.87 0.35
C SER A 280 -15.41 2.89 0.00
N GLY A 281 -16.68 2.49 0.16
CA GLY A 281 -17.84 3.30 -0.23
C GLY A 281 -17.98 4.60 0.58
N SER A 282 -17.78 4.52 1.88
CA SER A 282 -17.86 5.64 2.83
C SER A 282 -16.47 6.08 3.32
N ASP A 283 -15.44 5.92 2.49
CA ASP A 283 -14.05 6.29 2.80
C ASP A 283 -13.91 7.77 3.18
N GLU A 284 -13.51 8.03 4.43
CA GLU A 284 -13.36 9.35 5.03
C GLU A 284 -12.14 10.15 4.53
N TRP A 285 -11.18 9.48 3.88
CA TRP A 285 -9.99 10.11 3.29
C TRP A 285 -10.19 10.41 1.80
N CYS A 286 -11.18 9.79 1.17
CA CYS A 286 -11.56 10.09 -0.20
C CYS A 286 -12.48 11.34 -0.24
N PRO A 287 -12.07 12.44 -0.89
CA PRO A 287 -12.89 13.64 -0.87
C PRO A 287 -14.20 13.50 -1.63
N ALA A 288 -15.25 14.18 -1.16
CA ALA A 288 -16.61 14.05 -1.71
C ALA A 288 -16.78 14.47 -3.18
N TRP A 289 -15.80 15.13 -3.79
CA TRP A 289 -15.83 15.47 -5.22
C TRP A 289 -15.35 14.33 -6.13
N VAL A 290 -14.75 13.27 -5.56
CA VAL A 290 -14.23 12.15 -6.33
C VAL A 290 -15.36 11.20 -6.69
N ASP A 291 -15.57 11.01 -7.99
CA ASP A 291 -16.42 9.95 -8.53
C ASP A 291 -15.62 8.63 -8.55
N LYS A 292 -15.80 7.83 -7.50
CA LYS A 292 -15.07 6.57 -7.28
C LYS A 292 -15.30 5.57 -8.41
N GLU A 293 -16.53 5.47 -8.93
CA GLU A 293 -16.88 4.51 -9.99
C GLU A 293 -16.20 4.89 -11.30
N LYS A 294 -16.29 6.17 -11.67
CA LYS A 294 -15.62 6.69 -12.87
C LYS A 294 -14.10 6.57 -12.76
N LEU A 295 -13.53 6.85 -11.58
CA LEU A 295 -12.10 6.74 -11.35
C LEU A 295 -11.61 5.29 -11.53
N MET A 296 -12.28 4.33 -10.89
CA MET A 296 -11.96 2.90 -11.05
C MET A 296 -12.14 2.44 -12.50
N GLN A 297 -13.15 2.94 -13.21
CA GLN A 297 -13.35 2.62 -14.62
C GLN A 297 -12.15 3.07 -15.48
N ARG A 298 -11.60 4.26 -15.23
CA ARG A 298 -10.41 4.76 -15.94
C ARG A 298 -9.17 3.90 -15.65
N TRP A 299 -8.98 3.49 -14.40
CA TRP A 299 -7.89 2.58 -14.03
C TRP A 299 -8.01 1.22 -14.73
N ARG A 300 -9.21 0.64 -14.72
CA ARG A 300 -9.53 -0.60 -15.42
C ARG A 300 -9.21 -0.49 -16.92
N GLN A 301 -9.68 0.56 -17.58
CA GLN A 301 -9.44 0.78 -19.01
C GLN A 301 -7.94 0.85 -19.33
N ALA A 302 -7.16 1.59 -18.53
CA ALA A 302 -5.71 1.67 -18.70
C ALA A 302 -5.04 0.30 -18.50
N LEU A 303 -5.40 -0.42 -17.42
CA LEU A 303 -4.86 -1.75 -17.10
C LEU A 303 -5.10 -2.76 -18.22
N GLU A 304 -6.37 -2.87 -18.67
CA GLU A 304 -6.78 -3.81 -19.73
C GLU A 304 -6.17 -3.47 -21.08
N ALA A 305 -6.03 -2.17 -21.42
CA ALA A 305 -5.31 -1.74 -22.61
C ALA A 305 -3.81 -2.12 -22.58
N GLY A 306 -3.24 -2.23 -21.38
CA GLY A 306 -1.88 -2.69 -21.13
C GLY A 306 -1.68 -4.21 -21.15
N GLY A 307 -2.75 -4.99 -21.33
CA GLY A 307 -2.72 -6.45 -21.38
C GLY A 307 -2.82 -7.15 -20.02
N ALA A 308 -2.95 -6.42 -18.91
CA ALA A 308 -3.24 -6.99 -17.60
C ALA A 308 -4.75 -7.12 -17.37
N LYS A 309 -5.16 -8.05 -16.51
CA LYS A 309 -6.58 -8.34 -16.27
C LYS A 309 -7.08 -7.63 -15.01
N TRP A 310 -8.26 -7.05 -15.10
CA TRP A 310 -9.01 -6.55 -13.96
C TRP A 310 -9.84 -7.68 -13.35
N ALA A 311 -9.78 -7.89 -12.03
CA ALA A 311 -10.53 -8.96 -11.38
C ALA A 311 -12.03 -8.60 -11.32
N GLU A 312 -12.91 -9.58 -11.59
CA GLU A 312 -14.36 -9.39 -11.62
C GLU A 312 -14.94 -9.00 -10.26
N GLN A 313 -14.29 -9.42 -9.16
CA GLN A 313 -14.69 -9.11 -7.79
C GLN A 313 -14.40 -7.66 -7.39
N SER A 314 -13.67 -6.90 -8.21
CA SER A 314 -13.34 -5.50 -7.96
C SER A 314 -14.58 -4.62 -7.93
N GLY A 315 -14.54 -3.57 -7.12
CA GLY A 315 -15.64 -2.62 -7.03
C GLY A 315 -15.59 -1.79 -5.76
N ILE A 316 -16.70 -1.10 -5.51
CA ILE A 316 -16.91 -0.36 -4.27
C ILE A 316 -17.50 -1.31 -3.22
N VAL A 317 -16.88 -1.35 -2.05
CA VAL A 317 -17.39 -2.03 -0.85
C VAL A 317 -18.40 -1.09 -0.20
N PRO A 318 -19.73 -1.37 -0.26
CA PRO A 318 -20.74 -0.43 0.20
C PRO A 318 -20.60 -0.13 1.69
N GLY A 319 -20.77 1.15 2.05
CA GLY A 319 -20.76 1.60 3.45
C GLY A 319 -19.41 1.56 4.18
N ALA A 320 -18.40 0.90 3.61
CA ALA A 320 -17.10 0.71 4.25
C ALA A 320 -16.37 2.04 4.50
N SER A 321 -15.85 2.21 5.71
CA SER A 321 -14.82 3.22 6.03
C SER A 321 -13.48 2.87 5.38
N HIS A 322 -12.51 3.75 5.46
CA HIS A 322 -11.17 3.55 4.88
C HIS A 322 -10.53 2.22 5.32
N ASN A 323 -10.50 1.97 6.62
CA ASN A 323 -9.98 0.73 7.23
C ASN A 323 -11.03 -0.35 7.47
N VAL A 324 -12.27 -0.15 7.00
CA VAL A 324 -13.34 -1.16 6.99
C VAL A 324 -13.58 -1.77 8.38
N ARG A 325 -13.63 -0.92 9.42
CA ARG A 325 -13.72 -1.38 10.81
C ARG A 325 -15.08 -2.00 11.15
N ASP A 326 -16.15 -1.44 10.60
CA ASP A 326 -17.54 -1.77 10.92
C ASP A 326 -18.25 -2.35 9.69
N GLU A 327 -18.83 -1.48 8.85
CA GLU A 327 -19.60 -1.87 7.67
C GLU A 327 -18.72 -2.33 6.50
N GLY A 328 -19.24 -3.22 5.67
CA GLY A 328 -18.57 -3.70 4.45
C GLY A 328 -17.48 -4.76 4.69
N GLN A 329 -17.10 -5.04 5.94
CA GLN A 329 -16.02 -5.96 6.25
C GLN A 329 -16.25 -7.39 5.74
N LYS A 330 -17.49 -7.90 5.86
CA LYS A 330 -17.84 -9.23 5.32
C LYS A 330 -17.75 -9.25 3.79
N ASP A 331 -18.30 -8.24 3.11
CA ASP A 331 -18.29 -8.13 1.64
C ASP A 331 -16.84 -8.09 1.12
N LEU A 332 -15.97 -7.31 1.76
CA LEU A 332 -14.55 -7.27 1.45
C LEU A 332 -13.87 -8.62 1.61
N ILE A 333 -14.08 -9.30 2.75
CA ILE A 333 -13.48 -10.61 3.01
C ILE A 333 -13.97 -11.64 2.00
N ASP A 334 -15.28 -11.69 1.71
CA ASP A 334 -15.87 -12.61 0.74
C ASP A 334 -15.26 -12.40 -0.66
N ARG A 335 -15.07 -11.14 -1.09
CA ARG A 335 -14.43 -10.80 -2.38
C ARG A 335 -12.97 -11.22 -2.43
N VAL A 336 -12.20 -10.97 -1.37
CA VAL A 336 -10.79 -11.39 -1.28
C VAL A 336 -10.68 -12.91 -1.31
N VAL A 337 -11.48 -13.63 -0.52
CA VAL A 337 -11.47 -15.10 -0.51
C VAL A 337 -11.87 -15.66 -1.86
N GLY A 338 -12.93 -15.15 -2.48
CA GLY A 338 -13.36 -15.57 -3.82
C GLY A 338 -12.31 -15.30 -4.90
N TYR A 339 -11.61 -14.16 -4.80
CA TYR A 339 -10.48 -13.85 -5.66
C TYR A 339 -9.33 -14.84 -5.49
N LEU A 340 -8.91 -15.12 -4.25
CA LEU A 340 -7.82 -16.07 -3.96
C LEU A 340 -8.14 -17.50 -4.40
N GLN A 341 -9.41 -17.89 -4.45
CA GLN A 341 -9.85 -19.18 -5.01
C GLN A 341 -9.73 -19.23 -6.54
N SER A 342 -9.74 -18.08 -7.22
CA SER A 342 -9.62 -17.96 -8.68
C SER A 342 -8.18 -17.86 -9.19
N ILE A 343 -7.22 -17.58 -8.30
CA ILE A 343 -5.78 -17.54 -8.58
C ILE A 343 -5.23 -18.95 -8.62
#